data_AF-A0A7D5E123-F1
#
_entry.id   AF-A0A7D5E123-F1
#
_cell.length_a   1.000
_cell.length_b   1.000
_cell.length_c   1.000
_cell.angle_alpha   90.00
_cell.angle_beta   90.00
_cell.angle_gamma   90.00
#
_symmetry.space_group_name_H-M   'P 1'
#
loop_
_entity.id
_entity.type
_entity.pdbx_description
1 polymer ?
#
loop_
_entity_poly.entity_id
_entity_poly.type
_entity_poly.pdbx_seq_one_letter_code
_entity_poly.pdbx_strand_id
1 'polypeptide(L)'
;MDSGTRMAPLADVPDESSLLVTLRDDAGEDVEFVLVRADGGDSEGAEEEVRAWHNICPHWTDVRFDSGSGAEVRNGDLVCTKHGATFACESGDCDFGPPEGASLTGVDVAVRDGSVYLVDDDYEFVRVGAAEVGRDRSTNPGERLGF
;
A
#
# COMPACT_ATOMS: atom_id res chain seq x y z
N MET A 1 0.24 -24.94 6.35
CA MET A 1 -0.91 -24.08 6.00
C MET A 1 -0.53 -22.73 6.53
N ASP A 2 0.30 -22.04 5.76
CA ASP A 2 0.80 -20.72 6.11
C ASP A 2 -0.41 -19.81 6.25
N SER A 3 -0.70 -19.51 7.51
CA SER A 3 -1.96 -18.86 7.90
C SER A 3 -1.93 -17.37 7.60
N GLY A 4 -0.86 -16.88 6.97
CA GLY A 4 -0.59 -15.47 6.74
C GLY A 4 -0.43 -14.68 8.03
N THR A 5 0.15 -13.49 7.92
CA THR A 5 0.21 -12.54 9.04
C THR A 5 -0.95 -11.56 8.94
N ARG A 6 -1.77 -11.46 9.98
CA ARG A 6 -2.91 -10.52 10.01
C ARG A 6 -2.39 -9.08 10.01
N MET A 7 -2.79 -8.30 9.00
CA MET A 7 -2.38 -6.90 8.85
C MET A 7 -3.39 -5.93 9.47
N ALA A 8 -4.66 -6.04 9.07
CA ALA A 8 -5.72 -5.10 9.43
C ALA A 8 -7.11 -5.77 9.31
N PRO A 9 -8.15 -5.27 10.00
CA PRO A 9 -9.53 -5.64 9.66
C PRO A 9 -9.89 -5.10 8.26
N LEU A 10 -10.72 -5.83 7.55
CA LEU A 10 -11.20 -5.46 6.21
C LEU A 10 -11.95 -4.12 6.21
N ALA A 11 -12.67 -3.84 7.30
CA ALA A 11 -13.40 -2.59 7.51
C ALA A 11 -12.50 -1.34 7.59
N ASP A 12 -11.19 -1.50 7.82
CA ASP A 12 -10.23 -0.39 7.81
C ASP A 12 -9.69 -0.10 6.39
N VAL A 13 -10.01 -0.94 5.39
CA VAL A 13 -9.70 -0.69 3.97
C VAL A 13 -10.90 0.03 3.34
N PRO A 14 -10.80 1.34 3.09
CA PRO A 14 -11.91 2.14 2.55
C PRO A 14 -12.23 1.76 1.09
N ASP A 15 -13.50 1.86 0.70
CA ASP A 15 -13.96 1.51 -0.66
C ASP A 15 -13.40 2.43 -1.75
N GLU A 16 -13.32 3.74 -1.48
CA GLU A 16 -12.90 4.77 -2.44
C GLU A 16 -11.54 5.38 -2.09
N SER A 17 -10.70 4.66 -1.36
CA SER A 17 -9.34 5.09 -1.03
C SER A 17 -8.44 3.89 -0.71
N SER A 18 -7.33 4.10 -0.01
CA SER A 18 -6.42 3.04 0.40
C SER A 18 -6.16 3.02 1.90
N LEU A 19 -5.69 1.87 2.39
CA LEU A 19 -5.02 1.76 3.68
C LEU A 19 -3.52 1.53 3.45
N LEU A 20 -2.70 2.48 3.89
CA LEU A 20 -1.23 2.34 3.84
C LEU A 20 -0.75 1.30 4.87
N VAL A 21 0.17 0.43 4.46
CA VAL A 21 0.89 -0.51 5.31
C VAL A 21 2.39 -0.47 5.01
N THR A 22 3.20 -0.88 5.98
CA THR A 22 4.64 -1.09 5.83
C THR A 22 4.94 -2.57 5.99
N LEU A 23 5.62 -3.12 5.00
CA LEU A 23 6.16 -4.48 4.98
C LEU A 23 7.69 -4.41 4.98
N ARG A 24 8.34 -5.51 5.33
CA ARG A 24 9.79 -5.66 5.26
C ARG A 24 10.16 -6.76 4.29
N ASP A 25 11.02 -6.49 3.32
CA ASP A 25 11.49 -7.51 2.37
C ASP A 25 12.65 -8.35 2.95
N ASP A 26 13.08 -9.40 2.24
CA ASP A 26 14.17 -10.30 2.64
C ASP A 26 15.53 -9.61 2.88
N ALA A 27 15.79 -8.47 2.22
CA ALA A 27 16.96 -7.62 2.46
C ALA A 27 16.87 -6.84 3.79
N GLY A 28 15.70 -6.83 4.43
CA GLY A 28 15.45 -6.13 5.69
C GLY A 28 15.03 -4.68 5.54
N GLU A 29 14.69 -4.22 4.33
CA GLU A 29 14.26 -2.85 4.08
C GLU A 29 12.74 -2.70 4.28
N ASP A 30 12.33 -1.56 4.85
CA ASP A 30 10.91 -1.24 5.02
C ASP A 30 10.35 -0.65 3.72
N VAL A 31 9.34 -1.31 3.18
CA VAL A 31 8.68 -0.99 1.91
C VAL A 31 7.19 -0.70 2.16
N GLU A 32 6.68 0.36 1.56
CA GLU A 32 5.31 0.81 1.77
C GLU A 32 4.37 0.26 0.70
N PHE A 33 3.21 -0.28 1.10
CA PHE A 33 2.18 -0.79 0.20
C PHE A 33 0.82 -0.15 0.51
N VAL A 34 -0.01 0.02 -0.50
CA VAL A 34 -1.41 0.45 -0.37
C VAL A 34 -2.33 -0.76 -0.52
N LEU A 35 -3.18 -0.97 0.48
CA LEU A 35 -4.31 -1.90 0.39
C LEU A 35 -5.49 -1.17 -0.23
N VAL A 36 -6.06 -1.72 -1.30
CA VAL A 36 -7.22 -1.18 -2.01
C VAL A 36 -8.28 -2.26 -2.18
N ARG A 37 -9.56 -1.86 -2.19
CA ARG A 37 -10.63 -2.77 -2.63
C ARG A 37 -10.47 -3.00 -4.13
N ALA A 38 -10.48 -4.26 -4.54
CA ALA A 38 -10.75 -4.58 -5.94
C ALA A 38 -12.27 -4.72 -6.06
N ASP A 39 -12.86 -4.03 -7.02
CA ASP A 39 -14.29 -4.13 -7.33
C ASP A 39 -14.62 -5.59 -7.67
N GLY A 40 -15.01 -6.38 -6.66
CA GLY A 40 -15.83 -7.56 -6.89
C GLY A 40 -17.17 -7.03 -7.34
N GLY A 41 -17.32 -6.79 -8.65
CA GLY A 41 -18.42 -5.99 -9.22
C GLY A 41 -19.80 -6.38 -8.68
N ASP A 42 -20.83 -5.56 -8.96
CA ASP A 42 -22.20 -5.57 -8.38
C ASP A 42 -22.99 -6.91 -8.38
N SER A 43 -22.37 -8.01 -8.77
CA SER A 43 -22.83 -9.37 -8.61
C SER A 43 -23.06 -9.71 -7.14
N GLU A 44 -24.33 -9.89 -6.77
CA GLU A 44 -24.74 -10.40 -5.47
C GLU A 44 -23.96 -11.68 -5.11
N GLY A 45 -23.10 -11.59 -4.08
CA GLY A 45 -22.29 -12.71 -3.60
C GLY A 45 -20.81 -12.69 -4.02
N ALA A 46 -20.33 -11.64 -4.68
CA ALA A 46 -18.89 -11.41 -4.81
C ALA A 46 -18.25 -11.29 -3.43
N GLU A 47 -17.16 -12.02 -3.21
CA GLU A 47 -16.36 -11.94 -2.01
C GLU A 47 -15.58 -10.62 -2.00
N GLU A 48 -15.48 -9.98 -0.84
CA GLU A 48 -14.75 -8.72 -0.71
C GLU A 48 -13.26 -8.94 -0.98
N GLU A 49 -12.78 -8.46 -2.13
CA GLU A 49 -11.39 -8.61 -2.54
C GLU A 49 -10.53 -7.38 -2.17
N VAL A 50 -9.33 -7.66 -1.69
CA VAL A 50 -8.31 -6.63 -1.40
C VAL A 50 -7.07 -6.95 -2.21
N ARG A 51 -6.47 -5.92 -2.80
CA ARG A 51 -5.17 -5.99 -3.47
C ARG A 51 -4.17 -5.10 -2.74
N ALA A 52 -2.90 -5.49 -2.75
CA ALA A 52 -1.81 -4.76 -2.13
C ALA A 52 -0.79 -4.35 -3.19
N TRP A 53 -0.62 -3.05 -3.40
CA TRP A 53 0.27 -2.50 -4.42
C TRP A 53 1.39 -1.68 -3.79
N HIS A 54 2.60 -1.77 -4.33
CA HIS A 54 3.74 -0.97 -3.90
C HIS A 54 3.36 0.52 -4.02
N ASN A 55 3.58 1.28 -2.95
CA ASN A 55 3.17 2.68 -2.84
C ASN A 55 4.09 3.63 -3.63
N ILE A 56 4.45 3.26 -4.85
CA ILE A 56 5.31 4.04 -5.75
C ILE A 56 4.74 3.99 -7.15
N CYS A 57 4.58 5.15 -7.78
CA CYS A 57 4.19 5.25 -9.17
C CYS A 57 5.32 4.68 -10.06
N PRO A 58 5.06 3.71 -10.94
CA PRO A 58 6.08 3.09 -11.78
C PRO A 58 6.70 4.07 -12.79
N HIS A 59 6.08 5.24 -13.00
CA HIS A 59 6.69 6.31 -13.79
C HIS A 59 7.86 6.96 -13.06
N TRP A 60 7.68 7.38 -11.81
CA TRP A 60 8.67 8.10 -11.00
C TRP A 60 8.74 7.53 -9.59
N THR A 61 9.93 7.04 -9.24
CA THR A 61 10.19 6.36 -7.96
C THR A 61 10.01 7.24 -6.73
N ASP A 62 10.01 8.57 -6.89
CA ASP A 62 9.81 9.53 -5.81
C ASP A 62 8.34 9.94 -5.61
N VAL A 63 7.41 9.39 -6.39
CA VAL A 63 5.98 9.69 -6.29
C VAL A 63 5.26 8.52 -5.63
N ARG A 64 4.66 8.80 -4.47
CA ARG A 64 3.79 7.88 -3.75
C ARG A 64 2.32 8.11 -4.12
N PHE A 65 1.52 7.06 -4.03
CA PHE A 65 0.07 7.15 -4.16
C PHE A 65 -0.57 7.66 -2.87
N ASP A 66 -0.16 7.07 -1.74
CA ASP A 66 -0.61 7.41 -0.39
C ASP A 66 0.55 8.02 0.41
N SER A 67 0.30 9.12 1.11
CA SER A 67 1.26 9.76 2.01
C SER A 67 0.88 9.61 3.50
N GLY A 68 -0.02 8.66 3.79
CA GLY A 68 -0.58 8.38 5.11
C GLY A 68 -2.00 8.94 5.31
N SER A 69 -2.66 9.41 4.25
CA SER A 69 -4.02 9.99 4.31
C SER A 69 -5.02 9.27 3.39
N GLY A 70 -4.61 8.16 2.78
CA GLY A 70 -5.35 7.51 1.71
C GLY A 70 -4.88 7.99 0.33
N ALA A 71 -4.77 7.07 -0.61
CA ALA A 71 -4.64 7.36 -2.03
C ALA A 71 -6.01 7.70 -2.63
N GLU A 72 -6.00 8.41 -3.75
CA GLU A 72 -7.21 8.64 -4.54
C GLU A 72 -7.52 7.37 -5.35
N VAL A 73 -8.72 6.81 -5.13
CA VAL A 73 -9.28 5.73 -5.94
C VAL A 73 -10.53 6.25 -6.62
N ARG A 74 -10.67 6.00 -7.93
CA ARG A 74 -11.80 6.50 -8.72
C ARG A 74 -12.21 5.46 -9.74
N ASN A 75 -13.47 5.04 -9.69
CA ASN A 75 -14.04 4.00 -10.58
C ASN A 75 -13.21 2.70 -10.58
N GLY A 76 -12.72 2.26 -9.42
CA GLY A 76 -11.88 1.07 -9.31
C GLY A 76 -10.43 1.27 -9.77
N ASP A 77 -9.99 2.51 -10.05
CA ASP A 77 -8.61 2.80 -10.41
C ASP A 77 -7.88 3.60 -9.33
N LEU A 78 -6.64 3.22 -9.04
CA LEU A 78 -5.69 3.98 -8.23
C LEU A 78 -5.10 5.13 -9.06
N VAL A 79 -5.18 6.37 -8.54
CA VAL A 79 -4.79 7.58 -9.27
C VAL A 79 -3.43 8.11 -8.81
N CYS A 80 -2.50 8.26 -9.75
CA CYS A 80 -1.24 8.97 -9.51
C CYS A 80 -1.49 10.46 -9.29
N THR A 81 -1.13 10.96 -8.11
CA THR A 81 -1.36 12.34 -7.66
C THR A 81 -0.65 13.41 -8.49
N LYS A 82 0.32 13.04 -9.34
CA LYS A 82 1.15 14.02 -10.05
C LYS A 82 0.64 14.38 -11.44
N HIS A 83 0.27 13.40 -12.25
CA HIS A 83 -0.20 13.62 -13.63
C HIS A 83 -1.42 12.78 -13.98
N GLY A 84 -2.08 12.18 -12.98
CA GLY A 84 -3.37 11.52 -13.14
C GLY A 84 -3.32 10.23 -13.95
N ALA A 85 -2.17 9.54 -13.99
CA ALA A 85 -2.14 8.17 -14.50
C ALA A 85 -3.01 7.28 -13.60
N THR A 86 -3.76 6.35 -14.19
CA THR A 86 -4.68 5.48 -13.47
C THR A 86 -4.28 4.03 -13.64
N PHE A 87 -4.42 3.26 -12.57
CA PHE A 87 -4.06 1.85 -12.51
C PHE A 87 -5.23 1.05 -11.96
N ALA A 88 -5.71 0.03 -12.68
CA ALA A 88 -6.81 -0.81 -12.22
C ALA A 88 -6.48 -1.42 -10.85
N CYS A 89 -7.34 -1.23 -9.84
CA CYS A 89 -7.11 -1.77 -8.51
C CYS A 89 -7.09 -3.29 -8.50
N GLU A 90 -7.82 -3.94 -9.41
CA GLU A 90 -7.89 -5.40 -9.55
C GLU A 90 -6.57 -6.01 -10.06
N SER A 91 -6.03 -5.49 -11.17
CA SER A 91 -4.88 -6.09 -11.86
C SER A 91 -3.57 -5.32 -11.70
N GLY A 92 -3.64 -4.04 -11.32
CA GLY A 92 -2.51 -3.12 -11.26
C GLY A 92 -2.10 -2.55 -12.62
N ASP A 93 -2.79 -2.87 -13.70
CA ASP A 93 -2.44 -2.41 -15.05
C ASP A 93 -2.72 -0.92 -15.24
N CYS A 94 -1.85 -0.22 -15.96
CA CYS A 94 -2.03 1.18 -16.32
C CYS A 94 -3.06 1.32 -17.46
N ASP A 95 -4.27 1.79 -17.13
CA ASP A 95 -5.35 2.05 -18.10
C ASP A 95 -5.20 3.41 -18.79
N PHE A 96 -4.58 4.38 -18.12
CA PHE A 96 -4.43 5.74 -18.65
C PHE A 96 -3.17 6.45 -18.16
N GLY A 97 -2.52 7.17 -19.07
CA GLY A 97 -1.40 8.06 -18.77
C GLY A 97 -0.03 7.36 -18.83
N PRO A 98 1.06 8.12 -18.66
CA PRO A 98 2.40 7.54 -18.61
C PRO A 98 2.64 6.86 -17.24
N PRO A 99 3.26 5.67 -17.20
CA PRO A 99 3.85 4.94 -18.32
C PRO A 99 2.81 4.02 -18.97
N GLU A 100 2.57 4.18 -20.27
CA GLU A 100 1.63 3.34 -21.00
C GLU A 100 2.10 1.87 -20.98
N GLY A 101 1.22 0.96 -20.56
CA GLY A 101 1.50 -0.48 -20.49
C GLY A 101 2.39 -0.93 -19.32
N ALA A 102 2.64 -0.07 -18.33
CA ALA A 102 3.22 -0.51 -17.07
C ALA A 102 2.16 -1.12 -16.15
N SER A 103 2.60 -1.93 -15.18
CA SER A 103 1.75 -2.47 -14.13
C SER A 103 2.37 -2.23 -12.77
N LEU A 104 1.53 -2.12 -11.74
CA LEU A 104 1.97 -2.01 -10.35
C LEU A 104 2.63 -3.30 -9.89
N THR A 105 3.62 -3.17 -9.01
CA THR A 105 4.18 -4.31 -8.29
C THR A 105 3.32 -4.58 -7.07
N GLY A 106 2.77 -5.78 -6.94
CA GLY A 106 1.93 -6.17 -5.81
C GLY A 106 2.56 -7.25 -4.94
N VAL A 107 1.92 -7.51 -3.80
CA VAL A 107 2.22 -8.64 -2.91
C VAL A 107 0.96 -9.44 -2.65
N ASP A 108 1.13 -10.74 -2.38
CA ASP A 108 0.00 -11.63 -2.15
C ASP A 108 -0.68 -11.39 -0.80
N VAL A 109 -1.99 -11.12 -0.85
CA VAL A 109 -2.85 -10.93 0.32
C VAL A 109 -4.12 -11.76 0.23
N ALA A 110 -4.69 -12.09 1.38
CA ALA A 110 -5.95 -12.82 1.46
C ALA A 110 -6.91 -12.17 2.47
N VAL A 111 -8.20 -12.16 2.13
CA VAL A 111 -9.27 -11.77 3.04
C VAL A 111 -9.88 -13.02 3.67
N ARG A 112 -9.90 -13.10 4.99
CA ARG A 112 -10.47 -14.22 5.76
C ARG A 112 -11.16 -13.67 7.01
N ASP A 113 -12.39 -14.09 7.26
CA ASP A 113 -13.16 -13.71 8.46
C ASP A 113 -13.13 -12.18 8.74
N GLY A 114 -13.28 -11.36 7.70
CA GLY A 114 -13.31 -9.89 7.81
C GLY A 114 -11.95 -9.26 8.18
N SER A 115 -10.84 -9.96 7.94
CA SER A 115 -9.48 -9.44 8.13
C SER A 115 -8.61 -9.70 6.89
N VAL A 116 -7.67 -8.80 6.65
CA VAL A 116 -6.68 -8.90 5.58
C VAL A 116 -5.39 -9.51 6.14
N TYR A 117 -4.85 -10.49 5.43
CA TYR A 117 -3.64 -11.22 5.78
C TYR A 117 -2.60 -11.05 4.67
N LEU A 118 -1.36 -10.80 5.05
CA LEU A 118 -0.20 -10.99 4.18
C LEU A 118 0.03 -12.49 4.04
N VAL A 119 0.06 -12.99 2.80
CA VAL A 119 0.31 -14.41 2.50
C VAL A 119 1.50 -14.60 1.55
N ASP A 120 2.23 -13.51 1.29
CA ASP A 120 3.47 -13.48 0.55
C ASP A 120 4.65 -13.75 1.51
N ASP A 121 5.38 -14.83 1.27
CA ASP A 121 6.48 -15.27 2.14
C ASP A 121 7.77 -14.45 1.94
N ASP A 122 7.86 -13.65 0.86
CA ASP A 122 9.00 -12.76 0.60
C ASP A 122 8.95 -11.49 1.46
N TYR A 123 7.86 -11.29 2.23
CA TYR A 123 7.63 -10.10 3.05
C TYR A 123 7.19 -10.42 4.48
N GLU A 124 7.59 -9.56 5.42
CA GLU A 124 7.10 -9.55 6.80
C GLU A 124 6.21 -8.31 7.04
N PHE A 125 5.06 -8.48 7.69
CA PHE A 125 4.23 -7.34 8.08
C PHE A 125 4.84 -6.59 9.26
N VAL A 126 5.11 -5.30 9.07
CA VAL A 126 5.68 -4.43 10.11
C VAL A 126 4.59 -3.64 10.84
N ARG A 127 3.77 -2.88 10.09
CA ARG A 127 2.73 -2.01 10.67
C ARG A 127 1.72 -1.50 9.65
N VAL A 128 0.58 -1.03 10.16
CA VAL A 128 -0.32 -0.12 9.43
C VAL A 128 0.24 1.31 9.46
N GLY A 129 0.25 1.97 8.32
CA GLY A 129 0.73 3.32 8.08
C GLY A 129 2.13 3.37 7.46
N ALA A 130 2.65 4.58 7.30
CA ALA A 130 3.95 4.85 6.70
C ALA A 130 5.11 4.21 7.46
N ALA A 131 6.18 3.95 6.73
CA ALA A 131 7.45 3.50 7.30
C ALA A 131 8.00 4.58 8.23
N GLU A 132 8.68 4.18 9.31
CA GLU A 132 9.34 5.16 10.16
C GLU A 132 10.48 5.80 9.36
N VAL A 133 10.28 7.05 8.92
CA VAL A 133 11.41 7.87 8.45
C VAL A 133 12.38 7.93 9.60
N GLY A 134 13.53 7.25 9.43
CA GLY A 134 14.58 7.18 10.43
C GLY A 134 14.78 8.56 11.02
N ARG A 135 14.38 8.75 12.28
CA ARG A 135 14.76 9.93 13.04
C ARG A 135 16.28 9.88 13.06
N ASP A 136 16.88 10.70 12.21
CA ASP A 136 18.29 10.99 12.23
C ASP A 136 18.71 11.18 13.70
N ARG A 137 19.64 10.37 14.17
CA ARG A 137 20.15 10.40 15.54
C ARG A 137 21.06 11.61 15.78
N SER A 138 20.70 12.80 15.29
CA SER A 138 21.50 14.00 15.47
C SER A 138 20.63 15.18 15.88
N THR A 139 20.39 15.29 17.19
CA THR A 139 20.73 16.45 18.01
C THR A 139 20.31 16.14 19.44
N ASN A 140 21.26 15.87 20.32
CA ASN A 140 21.07 16.07 21.76
C ASN A 140 20.85 17.58 21.98
N PRO A 141 19.69 18.07 22.47
CA PRO A 141 19.59 19.47 22.90
C PRO A 141 20.16 19.69 24.31
N GLY A 142 20.83 18.69 24.91
CA GLY A 142 21.38 18.77 26.26
C GLY A 142 22.89 18.67 26.25
N GLU A 143 23.58 19.80 26.11
CA GLU A 143 24.86 20.13 26.76
C GLU A 143 25.29 21.52 26.28
N ARG A 144 24.69 22.57 26.87
CA ARG A 144 25.28 23.91 26.82
C ARG A 144 26.24 24.04 27.99
N LEU A 145 27.52 23.86 27.65
CA LEU A 145 28.69 24.19 28.44
C LEU A 145 28.55 25.60 29.04
N GLY A 146 28.94 25.70 30.32
CA GLY A 146 28.91 26.95 31.06
C GLY A 146 29.94 27.97 30.58
N PHE A 147 29.57 29.24 30.77
CA PHE A 147 30.44 30.39 31.00
C PHE A 147 29.68 31.34 31.93
#